data_AF-A0A965J0T2-F1
#
_entry.id   AF-A0A965J0T2-F1
#
_cell.length_a   1.000
_cell.length_b   1.000
_cell.length_c   1.000
_cell.angle_alpha   90.00
_cell.angle_beta   90.00
_cell.angle_gamma   90.00
#
_symmetry.space_group_name_H-M   'P 1'
#
loop_
_entity.id
_entity.type
_entity.pdbx_description
1 polymer ?
#
loop_
_entity_poly.entity_id
_entity_poly.type
_entity_poly.pdbx_seq_one_letter_code
_entity_poly.pdbx_strand_id
1 'polypeptide(L)'
;NIFKNPEEIATEISQIKETLFKYNTKNAEIFSQQITEINDRKQMLEIVTALNNSRDLYNIIRLSGNYDMLDQLDFQKLTQLSREANNRLTLINTKEALENNVDTSNLLHIALEDVLFAFVKVKEEEMVLADQLKDILQKTRESLGGNFDPKDPMFVSLKEELERLFKKKNLNEVTKEEMENNIKELEGIYKASKELERTNMLLKAKYDNDAKYARIHKRLMEKDPLTESESKLFEALQSLKQEVDAHVLQNSKMMENESYVERMMVKLVIEQLKNKHQLPLDATQAKVINSLMVKEYMNEFYGRVA
;
A
#
# COMPACT_ATOMS: atom_id res chain seq x y z
N ASN A 1 -37.98 -5.05 16.31
CA ASN A 1 -38.25 -4.07 17.37
C ASN A 1 -37.24 -2.94 17.28
N ILE A 2 -37.67 -1.75 16.85
CA ILE A 2 -36.79 -0.57 16.65
C ILE A 2 -36.64 0.24 17.95
N PHE A 3 -37.38 -0.10 19.00
CA PHE A 3 -37.33 0.57 20.30
C PHE A 3 -37.03 -0.45 21.40
N LYS A 4 -35.92 -0.25 22.12
CA LYS A 4 -35.59 -0.95 23.36
C LYS A 4 -36.44 -0.37 24.49
N ASN A 5 -36.92 -1.23 25.39
CA ASN A 5 -37.65 -0.77 26.57
C ASN A 5 -36.66 -0.24 27.65
N PRO A 6 -37.13 0.49 28.68
CA PRO A 6 -36.25 1.04 29.71
C PRO A 6 -35.44 -0.01 30.49
N GLU A 7 -35.98 -1.22 30.68
CA GLU A 7 -35.30 -2.32 31.39
C GLU A 7 -34.13 -2.89 30.57
N GLU A 8 -34.31 -3.04 29.25
CA GLU A 8 -33.29 -3.42 28.29
C GLU A 8 -32.17 -2.37 28.25
N ILE A 9 -32.54 -1.08 28.18
CA ILE A 9 -31.58 0.02 28.22
C ILE A 9 -30.78 -0.01 29.54
N ALA A 10 -31.43 -0.20 30.69
CA ALA A 10 -30.77 -0.27 31.98
C ALA A 10 -29.82 -1.47 32.08
N THR A 11 -30.23 -2.62 31.53
CA THR A 11 -29.41 -3.83 31.46
C THR A 11 -28.13 -3.61 30.66
N GLU A 12 -28.24 -2.98 29.48
CA GLU A 12 -27.09 -2.67 28.64
C GLU A 12 -26.16 -1.62 29.27
N ILE A 13 -26.72 -0.59 29.94
CA ILE A 13 -25.91 0.35 30.73
C ILE A 13 -25.11 -0.39 31.80
N SER A 14 -25.74 -1.33 32.50
CA SER A 14 -25.06 -2.13 33.52
C SER A 14 -23.94 -2.99 32.92
N GLN A 15 -24.17 -3.61 31.76
CA GLN A 15 -23.15 -4.40 31.06
C GLN A 15 -21.97 -3.53 30.62
N ILE A 16 -22.24 -2.35 30.06
CA ILE A 16 -21.19 -1.39 29.68
C ILE A 16 -20.35 -0.99 30.89
N LYS A 17 -21.01 -0.69 32.02
CA LYS A 17 -20.32 -0.35 33.28
C LYS A 17 -19.43 -1.50 33.76
N GLU A 18 -19.95 -2.73 33.74
CA GLU A 18 -19.21 -3.91 34.18
C GLU A 18 -17.98 -4.18 33.30
N THR A 19 -18.15 -4.16 31.97
CA THR A 19 -17.04 -4.36 31.03
C THR A 19 -15.95 -3.30 31.19
N LEU A 20 -16.34 -2.04 31.40
CA LEU A 20 -15.42 -0.90 31.48
C LEU A 20 -14.90 -0.62 32.90
N PHE A 21 -15.38 -1.33 33.92
CA PHE A 21 -15.10 -1.04 35.32
C PHE A 21 -13.61 -1.01 35.67
N LYS A 22 -12.82 -1.88 35.02
CA LYS A 22 -11.38 -2.01 35.25
C LYS A 22 -10.55 -0.89 34.64
N TYR A 23 -11.14 -0.04 33.79
CA TYR A 23 -10.43 0.97 33.03
C TYR A 23 -10.81 2.38 33.48
N ASN A 24 -9.90 3.34 33.28
CA ASN A 24 -10.15 4.73 33.63
C ASN A 24 -11.02 5.40 32.56
N THR A 25 -12.34 5.34 32.73
CA THR A 25 -13.27 5.96 31.78
C THR A 25 -13.38 7.49 31.90
N LYS A 26 -12.69 8.11 32.88
CA LYS A 26 -12.71 9.58 33.10
C LYS A 26 -11.55 10.29 32.42
N ASN A 27 -10.37 9.66 32.34
CA ASN A 27 -9.19 10.21 31.68
C ASN A 27 -8.84 9.37 30.44
N ALA A 28 -8.94 9.99 29.26
CA ALA A 28 -8.72 9.29 27.99
C ALA A 28 -7.25 8.91 27.79
N GLU A 29 -6.31 9.66 28.35
CA GLU A 29 -4.88 9.37 28.26
C GLU A 29 -4.55 8.09 29.04
N ILE A 30 -5.02 8.02 30.29
CA ILE A 30 -4.83 6.83 31.13
C ILE A 30 -5.55 5.63 30.51
N PHE A 31 -6.77 5.82 29.98
CA PHE A 31 -7.49 4.76 29.26
C PHE A 31 -6.67 4.22 28.08
N SER A 32 -6.13 5.12 27.25
CA SER A 32 -5.31 4.79 26.08
C SER A 32 -4.08 3.96 26.48
N GLN A 33 -3.37 4.37 27.53
CA GLN A 33 -2.24 3.63 28.08
C GLN A 33 -2.66 2.23 28.54
N GLN A 34 -3.77 2.10 29.27
CA GLN A 34 -4.28 0.81 29.75
C GLN A 34 -4.65 -0.15 28.61
N ILE A 35 -5.34 0.33 27.56
CA ILE A 35 -5.72 -0.55 26.44
C ILE A 35 -4.54 -0.87 25.51
N THR A 36 -3.48 -0.06 25.53
CA THR A 36 -2.25 -0.31 24.76
C THR A 36 -1.49 -1.55 25.26
N GLU A 37 -1.67 -1.90 26.54
CA GLU A 37 -1.11 -3.14 27.11
C GLU A 37 -1.90 -4.40 26.69
N ILE A 38 -3.08 -4.24 26.09
CA ILE A 38 -3.94 -5.36 25.66
C ILE A 38 -3.50 -5.80 24.27
N ASN A 39 -2.98 -7.03 24.18
CA ASN A 39 -2.62 -7.70 22.92
C ASN A 39 -3.63 -8.77 22.51
N ASP A 40 -4.52 -9.19 23.42
CA ASP A 40 -5.55 -10.18 23.12
C ASP A 40 -6.71 -9.53 22.34
N ARG A 41 -6.93 -10.01 21.10
CA ARG A 41 -7.98 -9.51 20.22
C ARG A 41 -9.38 -9.65 20.80
N LYS A 42 -9.67 -10.76 21.49
CA LYS A 42 -11.00 -11.01 22.05
C LYS A 42 -11.29 -10.02 23.18
N GLN A 43 -10.33 -9.80 24.08
CA GLN A 43 -10.45 -8.81 25.15
C GLN A 43 -10.65 -7.40 24.59
N MET A 44 -9.89 -7.01 23.56
CA MET A 44 -10.05 -5.70 22.94
C MET A 44 -11.40 -5.54 22.24
N LEU A 45 -11.90 -6.61 21.59
CA LEU A 45 -13.20 -6.63 20.94
C LEU A 45 -14.35 -6.45 21.94
N GLU A 46 -14.26 -7.04 23.15
CA GLU A 46 -15.25 -6.85 24.22
C GLU A 46 -15.35 -5.37 24.63
N ILE A 47 -14.21 -4.69 24.80
CA ILE A 47 -14.14 -3.25 25.14
C ILE A 47 -14.74 -2.39 24.01
N VAL A 48 -14.33 -2.65 22.76
CA VAL A 48 -14.84 -1.93 21.59
C VAL A 48 -16.35 -2.11 21.45
N THR A 49 -16.85 -3.32 21.67
CA THR A 49 -18.28 -3.62 21.60
C THR A 49 -19.06 -2.85 22.67
N ALA A 50 -18.59 -2.83 23.92
CA ALA A 50 -19.22 -2.05 24.98
C ALA A 50 -19.24 -0.54 24.68
N LEU A 51 -18.12 0.01 24.19
CA LEU A 51 -18.01 1.43 23.86
C LEU A 51 -18.89 1.81 22.65
N ASN A 52 -18.91 1.00 21.59
CA ASN A 52 -19.77 1.22 20.43
C ASN A 52 -21.25 1.09 20.82
N ASN A 53 -21.61 0.11 21.67
CA ASN A 53 -22.97 -0.03 22.18
C ASN A 53 -23.41 1.24 22.94
N SER A 54 -22.53 1.86 23.73
CA SER A 54 -22.87 3.11 24.43
C SER A 54 -23.28 4.22 23.46
N ARG A 55 -22.64 4.32 22.28
CA ARG A 55 -22.96 5.31 21.25
C ARG A 55 -24.33 5.03 20.62
N ASP A 56 -24.61 3.77 20.34
CA ASP A 56 -25.89 3.35 19.78
C ASP A 56 -27.03 3.56 20.80
N LEU A 57 -26.76 3.27 22.08
CA LEU A 57 -27.68 3.48 23.19
C LEU A 57 -28.05 4.96 23.38
N TYR A 58 -27.10 5.89 23.23
CA TYR A 58 -27.37 7.33 23.26
C TYR A 58 -28.46 7.72 22.24
N ASN A 59 -28.33 7.22 21.01
CA ASN A 59 -29.30 7.49 19.95
C ASN A 59 -30.67 6.88 20.28
N ILE A 60 -30.69 5.65 20.80
CA ILE A 60 -31.91 4.94 21.19
C ILE A 60 -32.63 5.67 22.34
N ILE A 61 -31.90 6.11 23.37
CA ILE A 61 -32.47 6.85 24.52
C ILE A 61 -33.14 8.14 24.05
N ARG A 62 -32.48 8.90 23.15
CA ARG A 62 -33.05 10.12 22.59
C ARG A 62 -34.29 9.88 21.73
N LEU A 63 -34.29 8.82 20.93
CA LEU A 63 -35.43 8.47 20.07
C LEU A 63 -36.62 7.91 20.87
N SER A 64 -36.36 7.21 21.97
CA SER A 64 -37.38 6.61 22.85
C SER A 64 -37.94 7.59 23.88
N GLY A 65 -37.33 8.76 24.05
CA GLY A 65 -37.78 9.80 24.99
C GLY A 65 -37.41 9.55 26.45
N ASN A 66 -36.56 8.55 26.74
CA ASN A 66 -36.13 8.19 28.10
C ASN A 66 -34.96 9.06 28.60
N TYR A 67 -35.10 10.38 28.52
CA TYR A 67 -33.99 11.33 28.76
C TYR A 67 -33.33 11.19 30.13
N ASP A 68 -34.06 10.76 31.15
CA ASP A 68 -33.52 10.53 32.51
C ASP A 68 -32.39 9.48 32.53
N MET A 69 -32.32 8.61 31.52
CA MET A 69 -31.26 7.60 31.40
C MET A 69 -29.95 8.17 30.84
N LEU A 70 -29.95 9.40 30.29
CA LEU A 70 -28.76 10.04 29.75
C LEU A 70 -27.72 10.36 30.83
N ASP A 71 -28.14 10.59 32.07
CA ASP A 71 -27.25 10.92 33.18
C ASP A 71 -26.51 9.69 33.75
N GLN A 72 -26.87 8.48 33.33
CA GLN A 72 -26.29 7.25 33.85
C GLN A 72 -24.89 6.93 33.30
N LEU A 73 -24.51 7.53 32.17
CA LEU A 73 -23.23 7.35 31.50
C LEU A 73 -22.76 8.68 30.91
N ASP A 74 -21.45 8.92 30.90
CA ASP A 74 -20.87 10.03 30.14
C ASP A 74 -20.71 9.62 28.67
N PHE A 75 -21.80 9.70 27.90
CA PHE A 75 -21.83 9.29 26.49
C PHE A 75 -20.84 10.06 25.61
N GLN A 76 -20.58 11.33 25.93
CA GLN A 76 -19.58 12.12 25.22
C GLN A 76 -18.19 11.55 25.45
N LYS A 77 -17.85 11.26 26.71
CA LYS A 77 -16.56 10.66 27.05
C LYS A 77 -16.40 9.27 26.46
N LEU A 78 -17.41 8.40 26.56
CA LEU A 78 -17.37 7.06 25.99
C LEU A 78 -17.19 7.09 24.46
N THR A 79 -17.75 8.09 23.77
CA THR A 79 -17.53 8.30 22.33
C THR A 79 -16.08 8.70 22.02
N GLN A 80 -15.42 9.46 22.91
CA GLN A 80 -13.99 9.75 22.77
C GLN A 80 -13.17 8.47 22.94
N LEU A 81 -13.44 7.70 24.00
CA LEU A 81 -12.72 6.45 24.30
C LEU A 81 -12.91 5.39 23.21
N SER A 82 -14.08 5.36 22.57
CA SER A 82 -14.37 4.41 21.50
C SER A 82 -13.41 4.57 20.32
N ARG A 83 -12.98 5.81 20.02
CA ARG A 83 -12.01 6.05 18.93
C ARG A 83 -10.67 5.37 19.22
N GLU A 84 -10.13 5.57 20.41
CA GLU A 84 -8.87 4.94 20.83
C GLU A 84 -8.97 3.41 20.86
N ALA A 85 -10.09 2.89 21.37
CA ALA A 85 -10.34 1.44 21.39
C ALA A 85 -10.42 0.84 19.97
N ASN A 86 -11.12 1.50 19.05
CA ASN A 86 -11.20 1.04 17.65
C ASN A 86 -9.84 1.14 16.95
N ASN A 87 -9.06 2.20 17.19
CA ASN A 87 -7.70 2.33 16.68
C ASN A 87 -6.82 1.18 17.18
N ARG A 88 -6.84 0.88 18.48
CA ARG A 88 -6.08 -0.24 19.06
C ARG A 88 -6.48 -1.59 18.48
N LEU A 89 -7.78 -1.86 18.34
CA LEU A 89 -8.27 -3.09 17.70
C LEU A 89 -7.82 -3.20 16.24
N THR A 90 -7.78 -2.08 15.52
CA THR A 90 -7.28 -2.03 14.13
C THR A 90 -5.80 -2.42 14.06
N LEU A 91 -4.98 -1.93 14.99
CA LEU A 91 -3.56 -2.32 15.09
C LEU A 91 -3.41 -3.82 15.34
N ILE A 92 -4.20 -4.40 16.27
CA ILE A 92 -4.19 -5.83 16.58
C ILE A 92 -4.59 -6.67 15.35
N ASN A 93 -5.71 -6.32 14.70
CA ASN A 93 -6.18 -7.03 13.50
C ASN A 93 -5.15 -6.97 12.37
N THR A 94 -4.51 -5.81 12.19
CA THR A 94 -3.49 -5.62 11.15
C THR A 94 -2.27 -6.49 11.45
N LYS A 95 -1.80 -6.51 12.70
CA LYS A 95 -0.72 -7.40 13.14
C LYS A 95 -1.04 -8.88 12.86
N GLU A 96 -2.23 -9.35 13.23
CA GLU A 96 -2.63 -10.74 12.98
C GLU A 96 -2.68 -11.07 11.47
N ALA A 97 -3.14 -10.14 10.64
CA ALA A 97 -3.15 -10.32 9.19
C ALA A 97 -1.74 -10.42 8.59
N LEU A 98 -0.79 -9.63 9.13
CA LEU A 98 0.63 -9.67 8.75
C LEU A 98 1.28 -11.00 9.13
N GLU A 99 1.10 -11.44 10.37
CA GLU A 99 1.67 -12.71 10.87
C GLU A 99 1.13 -13.93 10.11
N ASN A 100 -0.16 -13.90 9.73
CA ASN A 100 -0.79 -14.99 9.00
C ASN A 100 -0.56 -14.93 7.47
N ASN A 101 0.27 -14.00 6.98
CA ASN A 101 0.59 -13.80 5.55
C ASN A 101 -0.66 -13.64 4.65
N VAL A 102 -1.78 -13.16 5.21
CA VAL A 102 -3.05 -13.12 4.47
C VAL A 102 -3.05 -12.01 3.42
N ASP A 103 -2.19 -10.99 3.54
CA ASP A 103 -2.21 -9.85 2.62
C ASP A 103 -0.87 -9.10 2.49
N THR A 104 0.17 -9.75 1.93
CA THR A 104 1.44 -9.06 1.66
C THR A 104 1.32 -7.98 0.58
N SER A 105 0.22 -7.99 -0.19
CA SER A 105 -0.03 -7.02 -1.25
C SER A 105 -0.26 -5.60 -0.72
N ASN A 106 -0.82 -5.49 0.49
CA ASN A 106 -1.15 -4.22 1.15
C ASN A 106 -0.04 -3.67 2.06
N LEU A 107 1.11 -4.37 2.17
CA LEU A 107 2.25 -3.95 3.01
C LEU A 107 2.76 -2.54 2.67
N LEU A 108 2.72 -2.14 1.40
CA LEU A 108 3.18 -0.80 1.00
C LEU A 108 2.20 0.32 1.39
N HIS A 109 0.92 -0.01 1.56
CA HIS A 109 -0.13 0.98 1.81
C HIS A 109 -0.54 1.07 3.28
N ILE A 110 -0.27 0.03 4.07
CA ILE A 110 -0.44 0.05 5.52
C ILE A 110 0.68 0.91 6.13
N ALA A 111 0.35 1.72 7.14
CA ALA A 111 1.33 2.35 8.03
C ALA A 111 1.97 1.26 8.92
N LEU A 112 2.79 0.41 8.30
CA LEU A 112 3.43 -0.73 8.95
C LEU A 112 4.26 -0.29 10.13
N GLU A 113 4.85 0.90 10.03
CA GLU A 113 5.62 1.52 11.09
C GLU A 113 4.78 1.60 12.37
N ASP A 114 3.58 2.18 12.32
CA ASP A 114 2.74 2.34 13.50
C ASP A 114 2.26 1.00 14.08
N VAL A 115 1.99 0.00 13.24
CA VAL A 115 1.62 -1.35 13.69
C VAL A 115 2.79 -2.00 14.40
N LEU A 116 3.99 -1.99 13.82
CA LEU A 116 5.15 -2.67 14.36
C LEU A 116 5.58 -2.05 15.69
N PHE A 117 5.66 -0.72 15.78
CA PHE A 117 6.11 -0.05 16.99
C PHE A 117 5.05 -0.04 18.12
N ALA A 118 3.76 -0.24 17.81
CA ALA A 118 2.71 -0.34 18.83
C ALA A 118 2.80 -1.59 19.72
N PHE A 119 3.64 -2.58 19.38
CA PHE A 119 3.82 -3.82 20.14
C PHE A 119 5.25 -4.06 20.62
N VAL A 120 6.22 -3.26 20.16
CA VAL A 120 7.62 -3.39 20.58
C VAL A 120 7.80 -2.76 21.95
N LYS A 121 8.28 -3.54 22.91
CA LYS A 121 8.75 -3.00 24.19
C LYS A 121 10.11 -2.35 24.00
N VAL A 122 10.16 -1.02 24.03
CA VAL A 122 11.39 -0.25 23.88
C VAL A 122 11.81 0.30 25.25
N LYS A 123 13.06 0.04 25.65
CA LYS A 123 13.63 0.70 26.84
C LYS A 123 13.97 2.15 26.53
N GLU A 124 14.04 3.02 27.54
CA GLU A 124 14.40 4.44 27.35
C GLU A 124 15.73 4.59 26.58
N GLU A 125 16.72 3.75 26.86
CA GLU A 125 18.03 3.72 26.21
C GLU A 125 17.97 3.36 24.70
N GLU A 126 16.89 2.75 24.25
CA GLU A 126 16.68 2.25 22.89
C GLU A 126 15.67 3.10 22.10
N MET A 127 15.04 4.11 22.72
CA MET A 127 14.04 4.97 22.07
C MET A 127 14.56 5.63 20.80
N VAL A 128 15.80 6.14 20.83
CA VAL A 128 16.42 6.78 19.66
C VAL A 128 16.59 5.79 18.49
N LEU A 129 16.94 4.54 18.77
CA LEU A 129 17.10 3.50 17.74
C LEU A 129 15.73 3.06 17.19
N ALA A 130 14.72 2.97 18.04
CA ALA A 130 13.35 2.68 17.60
C ALA A 130 12.82 3.78 16.67
N ASP A 131 13.01 5.05 17.01
CA ASP A 131 12.63 6.18 16.17
C ASP A 131 13.37 6.18 14.82
N GLN A 132 14.68 5.89 14.83
CA GLN A 132 15.46 5.76 13.60
C GLN A 132 14.97 4.62 12.72
N LEU A 133 14.69 3.45 13.31
CA LEU A 133 14.15 2.31 12.60
C LEU A 133 12.76 2.64 12.01
N LYS A 134 11.93 3.37 12.75
CA LYS A 134 10.61 3.84 12.29
C LYS A 134 10.74 4.75 11.08
N ASP A 135 11.62 5.75 11.16
CA ASP A 135 11.84 6.74 10.10
C ASP A 135 12.39 6.11 8.82
N ILE A 136 13.42 5.25 8.92
CA ILE A 136 13.98 4.60 7.73
C ILE A 136 12.99 3.62 7.10
N LEU A 137 12.17 2.94 7.90
CA LEU A 137 11.13 2.06 7.40
C LEU A 137 10.08 2.83 6.59
N GLN A 138 9.59 3.93 7.14
CA GLN A 138 8.66 4.83 6.46
C GLN A 138 9.23 5.32 5.12
N LYS A 139 10.46 5.85 5.14
CA LYS A 139 11.13 6.34 3.94
C LYS A 139 11.33 5.25 2.88
N THR A 140 11.68 4.04 3.31
CA THR A 140 11.86 2.89 2.42
C THR A 140 10.55 2.52 1.75
N ARG A 141 9.47 2.40 2.53
CA ARG A 141 8.13 2.10 2.03
C ARG A 141 7.63 3.16 1.05
N GLU A 142 7.73 4.43 1.42
CA GLU A 142 7.34 5.56 0.57
C GLU A 142 8.12 5.58 -0.74
N SER A 143 9.43 5.32 -0.69
CA SER A 143 10.28 5.27 -1.89
C SER A 143 9.85 4.16 -2.87
N LEU A 144 9.41 3.00 -2.36
CA LEU A 144 8.93 1.88 -3.16
C LEU A 144 7.46 2.02 -3.59
N GLY A 145 6.71 2.96 -3.01
CA GLY A 145 5.30 3.19 -3.38
C GLY A 145 5.09 3.92 -4.71
N GLY A 146 6.12 4.62 -5.23
CA GLY A 146 6.00 5.54 -6.37
C GLY A 146 6.43 4.99 -7.74
N ASN A 147 6.90 3.75 -7.82
CA ASN A 147 7.51 3.24 -9.05
C ASN A 147 6.46 3.03 -10.17
N PHE A 148 6.73 3.60 -11.36
CA PHE A 148 5.82 3.51 -12.51
C PHE A 148 5.82 2.14 -13.20
N ASP A 149 6.77 1.27 -12.86
CA ASP A 149 6.94 -0.06 -13.46
C ASP A 149 6.93 -1.17 -12.39
N PRO A 150 5.75 -1.60 -11.91
CA PRO A 150 5.63 -2.60 -10.84
C PRO A 150 6.24 -3.97 -11.19
N LYS A 151 6.53 -4.24 -12.46
CA LYS A 151 7.07 -5.50 -12.96
C LYS A 151 8.59 -5.46 -13.17
N ASP A 152 9.23 -4.32 -12.89
CA ASP A 152 10.68 -4.21 -12.97
C ASP A 152 11.33 -5.26 -12.06
N PRO A 153 12.20 -6.15 -12.58
CA PRO A 153 12.85 -7.17 -11.76
C PRO A 153 13.61 -6.59 -10.56
N MET A 154 14.25 -5.42 -10.72
CA MET A 154 14.95 -4.75 -9.63
C MET A 154 13.96 -4.24 -8.57
N PHE A 155 12.85 -3.64 -9.01
CA PHE A 155 11.79 -3.21 -8.11
C PHE A 155 11.17 -4.38 -7.33
N VAL A 156 10.84 -5.46 -8.04
CA VAL A 156 10.28 -6.68 -7.44
C VAL A 156 11.25 -7.25 -6.41
N SER A 157 12.55 -7.33 -6.74
CA SER A 157 13.58 -7.78 -5.80
C SER A 157 13.66 -6.91 -4.54
N LEU A 158 13.62 -5.58 -4.69
CA LEU A 158 13.65 -4.66 -3.54
C LEU A 158 12.40 -4.80 -2.67
N LYS A 159 11.24 -4.97 -3.28
CA LYS A 159 9.98 -5.22 -2.58
C LYS A 159 10.03 -6.55 -1.82
N GLU A 160 10.47 -7.63 -2.46
CA GLU A 160 10.63 -8.95 -1.83
C GLU A 160 11.63 -8.92 -0.68
N GLU A 161 12.72 -8.16 -0.82
CA GLU A 161 13.71 -7.99 0.25
C GLU A 161 13.11 -7.25 1.45
N LEU A 162 12.34 -6.18 1.21
CA LEU A 162 11.60 -5.48 2.26
C LEU A 162 10.60 -6.44 2.94
N GLU A 163 9.83 -7.22 2.18
CA GLU A 163 8.90 -8.23 2.73
C GLU A 163 9.62 -9.29 3.57
N ARG A 164 10.81 -9.74 3.15
CA ARG A 164 11.64 -10.71 3.87
C ARG A 164 12.04 -10.19 5.25
N LEU A 165 12.40 -8.91 5.36
CA LEU A 165 12.76 -8.29 6.64
C LEU A 165 11.63 -8.39 7.66
N PHE A 166 10.38 -8.30 7.20
CA PHE A 166 9.20 -8.42 8.05
C PHE A 166 8.85 -9.86 8.39
N LYS A 167 8.91 -10.78 7.41
CA LYS A 167 8.58 -12.20 7.62
C LYS A 167 9.52 -12.90 8.59
N LYS A 168 10.78 -12.47 8.65
CA LYS A 168 11.82 -13.14 9.44
C LYS A 168 11.72 -12.87 10.94
N LYS A 169 10.91 -11.90 11.41
CA LYS A 169 10.95 -11.43 12.80
C LYS A 169 9.61 -11.58 13.53
N ASN A 170 9.68 -12.11 14.76
CA ASN A 170 8.57 -12.05 15.71
C ASN A 170 8.34 -10.60 16.11
N LEU A 171 7.14 -10.08 15.86
CA LEU A 171 6.76 -8.68 16.04
C LEU A 171 6.67 -8.20 17.51
N ASN A 172 7.08 -9.05 18.46
CA ASN A 172 6.85 -8.83 19.89
C ASN A 172 8.08 -8.29 20.63
N GLU A 173 9.29 -8.65 20.21
CA GLU A 173 10.53 -8.22 20.84
C GLU A 173 11.63 -8.11 19.78
N VAL A 174 12.16 -6.90 19.58
CA VAL A 174 13.32 -6.64 18.73
C VAL A 174 14.44 -6.16 19.63
N THR A 175 15.54 -6.88 19.65
CA THR A 175 16.73 -6.51 20.43
C THR A 175 17.43 -5.29 19.81
N LYS A 176 18.27 -4.59 20.59
CA LYS A 176 19.10 -3.49 20.08
C LYS A 176 19.92 -3.88 18.84
N GLU A 177 20.61 -5.02 18.88
CA GLU A 177 21.42 -5.51 17.77
C GLU A 177 20.55 -5.77 16.52
N GLU A 178 19.34 -6.30 16.73
CA GLU A 178 18.39 -6.51 15.65
C GLU A 178 17.85 -5.21 15.05
N MET A 179 17.64 -4.17 15.86
CA MET A 179 17.26 -2.84 15.38
C MET A 179 18.39 -2.25 14.53
N GLU A 180 19.64 -2.29 15.01
CA GLU A 180 20.81 -1.78 14.29
C GLU A 180 21.02 -2.50 12.95
N ASN A 181 20.85 -3.83 12.91
CA ASN A 181 20.96 -4.60 11.68
C ASN A 181 19.81 -4.30 10.71
N ASN A 182 18.58 -4.19 11.21
CA ASN A 182 17.42 -3.84 10.40
C ASN A 182 17.55 -2.44 9.79
N ILE A 183 18.05 -1.46 10.55
CA ILE A 183 18.31 -0.11 10.04
C ILE A 183 19.28 -0.18 8.86
N LYS A 184 20.39 -0.93 8.98
CA LYS A 184 21.38 -1.09 7.90
C LYS A 184 20.79 -1.76 6.66
N GLU A 185 20.01 -2.83 6.83
CA GLU A 185 19.34 -3.52 5.71
C GLU A 185 18.34 -2.56 5.02
N LEU A 186 17.52 -1.83 5.77
CA LEU A 186 16.57 -0.85 5.25
C LEU A 186 17.25 0.32 4.55
N GLU A 187 18.36 0.85 5.08
CA GLU A 187 19.15 1.89 4.41
C GLU A 187 19.67 1.43 3.05
N GLY A 188 20.06 0.16 2.93
CA GLY A 188 20.49 -0.45 1.67
C GLY A 188 19.35 -0.45 0.64
N ILE A 189 18.18 -0.97 1.04
CA ILE A 189 16.98 -1.01 0.21
C ILE A 189 16.55 0.41 -0.19
N TYR A 190 16.56 1.35 0.76
CA TYR A 190 16.21 2.74 0.51
C TYR A 190 17.13 3.39 -0.54
N LYS A 191 18.45 3.22 -0.41
CA LYS A 191 19.42 3.76 -1.37
C LYS A 191 19.21 3.17 -2.77
N ALA A 192 19.03 1.85 -2.86
CA ALA A 192 18.77 1.18 -4.13
C ALA A 192 17.45 1.61 -4.76
N SER A 193 16.39 1.76 -3.96
CA SER A 193 15.09 2.27 -4.39
C SER A 193 15.18 3.70 -4.92
N LYS A 194 15.91 4.58 -4.23
CA LYS A 194 16.13 5.96 -4.68
C LYS A 194 16.92 6.04 -5.98
N GLU A 195 17.93 5.19 -6.14
CA GLU A 195 18.70 5.14 -7.39
C GLU A 195 17.85 4.58 -8.54
N LEU A 196 17.05 3.55 -8.28
CA LEU A 196 16.10 3.02 -9.25
C LEU A 196 15.09 4.10 -9.69
N GLU A 197 14.50 4.84 -8.75
CA GLU A 197 13.58 5.92 -9.08
C GLU A 197 14.28 7.04 -9.87
N ARG A 198 15.53 7.37 -9.53
CA ARG A 198 16.32 8.37 -10.26
C ARG A 198 16.54 7.95 -11.71
N THR A 199 16.97 6.72 -11.97
CA THR A 199 17.22 6.22 -13.34
C THR A 199 15.92 6.09 -14.12
N ASN A 200 14.84 5.64 -13.46
CA ASN A 200 13.49 5.62 -13.99
C ASN A 200 13.01 7.00 -14.45
N MET A 201 13.18 8.04 -13.61
CA MET A 201 12.83 9.41 -13.97
C MET A 201 13.65 9.93 -15.17
N LEU A 202 14.94 9.62 -15.23
CA LEU A 202 15.79 10.01 -16.37
C LEU A 202 15.33 9.34 -17.67
N LEU A 203 15.02 8.06 -17.64
CA LEU A 203 14.53 7.33 -18.80
C LEU A 203 13.15 7.84 -19.24
N LYS A 204 12.23 8.02 -18.29
CA LYS A 204 10.88 8.52 -18.54
C LYS A 204 10.91 9.94 -19.13
N ALA A 205 11.82 10.79 -18.68
CA ALA A 205 12.01 12.13 -19.22
C ALA A 205 12.45 12.12 -20.70
N LYS A 206 13.20 11.10 -21.15
CA LYS A 206 13.57 10.95 -22.57
C LYS A 206 12.36 10.69 -23.47
N TYR A 207 11.30 10.10 -22.92
CA TYR A 207 10.06 9.79 -23.62
C TYR A 207 8.95 10.81 -23.35
N ASP A 208 9.30 12.08 -23.12
CA ASP A 208 8.35 13.17 -22.86
C ASP A 208 7.41 12.89 -21.68
N ASN A 209 7.95 12.22 -20.65
CA ASN A 209 7.24 11.72 -19.47
C ASN A 209 6.25 10.57 -19.73
N ASP A 210 6.33 9.88 -20.87
CA ASP A 210 5.53 8.70 -21.17
C ASP A 210 6.06 7.44 -20.47
N ALA A 211 5.32 6.99 -19.45
CA ALA A 211 5.67 5.79 -18.69
C ALA A 211 5.58 4.49 -19.53
N LYS A 212 4.71 4.44 -20.56
CA LYS A 212 4.55 3.26 -21.41
C LYS A 212 5.85 2.95 -22.14
N TYR A 213 6.42 3.96 -22.79
CA TYR A 213 7.66 3.81 -23.54
C TYR A 213 8.87 3.58 -22.65
N ALA A 214 8.91 4.18 -21.46
CA ALA A 214 9.93 3.87 -20.47
C ALA A 214 9.86 2.40 -20.03
N ARG A 215 8.66 1.85 -19.79
CA ARG A 215 8.48 0.41 -19.48
C ARG A 215 8.92 -0.47 -20.65
N ILE A 216 8.48 -0.17 -21.86
CA ILE A 216 8.85 -0.94 -23.06
C ILE A 216 10.36 -0.93 -23.27
N HIS A 217 11.00 0.24 -23.14
CA HIS A 217 12.46 0.36 -23.22
C HIS A 217 13.14 -0.59 -22.22
N LYS A 218 12.70 -0.59 -20.96
CA LYS A 218 13.26 -1.49 -19.93
C LYS A 218 13.09 -2.96 -20.33
N ARG A 219 11.90 -3.38 -20.76
CA ARG A 219 11.66 -4.76 -21.20
C ARG A 219 12.59 -5.20 -22.34
N LEU A 220 12.89 -4.30 -23.27
CA LEU A 220 13.77 -4.58 -24.41
C LEU A 220 15.26 -4.52 -24.10
N MET A 221 15.62 -4.13 -22.88
CA MET A 221 16.99 -4.13 -22.36
C MET A 221 17.25 -5.22 -21.29
N GLU A 222 16.22 -5.97 -20.87
CA GLU A 222 16.31 -6.92 -19.74
C GLU A 222 17.06 -8.23 -20.07
N LYS A 223 16.35 -9.25 -20.58
CA LYS A 223 16.90 -10.57 -20.88
C LYS A 223 16.82 -10.77 -22.39
N ASP A 224 17.99 -10.81 -23.04
CA ASP A 224 18.15 -10.81 -24.50
C ASP A 224 17.82 -9.44 -25.14
N PRO A 225 18.68 -8.42 -24.92
CA PRO A 225 18.42 -7.08 -25.40
C PRO A 225 18.39 -7.03 -26.93
N LEU A 226 17.41 -6.31 -27.50
CA LEU A 226 17.29 -6.14 -28.94
C LEU A 226 18.52 -5.44 -29.55
N THR A 227 19.24 -4.66 -28.75
CA THR A 227 20.52 -4.06 -29.10
C THR A 227 21.32 -3.78 -27.83
N GLU A 228 22.65 -3.85 -27.91
CA GLU A 228 23.54 -3.45 -26.81
C GLU A 228 23.58 -1.92 -26.60
N SER A 229 23.03 -1.13 -27.54
CA SER A 229 23.06 0.34 -27.50
C SER A 229 21.72 0.92 -27.07
N GLU A 230 21.65 1.41 -25.83
CA GLU A 230 20.48 2.12 -25.30
C GLU A 230 20.09 3.33 -26.14
N SER A 231 21.07 4.08 -26.67
CA SER A 231 20.81 5.24 -27.53
C SER A 231 20.16 4.83 -28.85
N LYS A 232 20.61 3.73 -29.46
CA LYS A 232 20.01 3.21 -30.70
C LYS A 232 18.60 2.70 -30.46
N LEU A 233 18.38 2.00 -29.34
CA LEU A 233 17.03 1.57 -28.95
C LEU A 233 16.11 2.77 -28.71
N PHE A 234 16.62 3.79 -28.01
CA PHE A 234 15.88 5.02 -27.75
C PHE A 234 15.42 5.70 -29.04
N GLU A 235 16.32 5.93 -30.00
CA GLU A 235 15.97 6.56 -31.29
C GLU A 235 14.88 5.77 -32.02
N ALA A 236 15.00 4.44 -32.05
CA ALA A 236 14.04 3.57 -32.73
C ALA A 236 12.67 3.59 -32.05
N LEU A 237 12.63 3.51 -30.71
CA LEU A 237 11.40 3.57 -29.93
C LEU A 237 10.76 4.96 -29.96
N GLN A 238 11.54 6.04 -29.96
CA GLN A 238 11.01 7.40 -30.08
C GLN A 238 10.39 7.64 -31.46
N SER A 239 11.03 7.14 -32.54
CA SER A 239 10.45 7.18 -33.88
C SER A 239 9.14 6.37 -33.94
N LEU A 240 9.13 5.16 -33.36
CA LEU A 240 7.91 4.35 -33.26
C LEU A 240 6.80 5.07 -32.48
N LYS A 241 7.14 5.73 -31.36
CA LYS A 241 6.21 6.53 -30.57
C LYS A 241 5.51 7.59 -31.39
N GLN A 242 6.27 8.38 -32.13
CA GLN A 242 5.74 9.46 -32.96
C GLN A 242 4.72 8.94 -33.99
N GLU A 243 5.02 7.83 -34.65
CA GLU A 243 4.11 7.24 -35.64
C GLU A 243 2.84 6.67 -34.99
N VAL A 244 2.98 5.91 -33.91
CA VAL A 244 1.83 5.31 -33.22
C VAL A 244 0.93 6.40 -32.66
N ASP A 245 1.51 7.42 -32.00
CA ASP A 245 0.76 8.55 -31.45
C ASP A 245 0.04 9.33 -32.55
N ALA A 246 0.68 9.55 -33.71
CA ALA A 246 0.04 10.19 -34.85
C ALA A 246 -1.18 9.42 -35.35
N HIS A 247 -1.09 8.08 -35.44
CA HIS A 247 -2.22 7.23 -35.82
C HIS A 247 -3.36 7.29 -34.78
N VAL A 248 -3.04 7.25 -33.49
CA VAL A 248 -4.03 7.34 -32.41
C VAL A 248 -4.71 8.71 -32.41
N LEU A 249 -3.97 9.80 -32.62
CA LEU A 249 -4.51 11.16 -32.70
C LEU A 249 -5.44 11.34 -33.91
N GLN A 250 -5.13 10.72 -35.04
CA GLN A 250 -5.97 10.79 -36.24
C GLN A 250 -7.30 10.03 -36.08
N ASN A 251 -7.31 8.90 -35.36
CA ASN A 251 -8.52 8.11 -35.13
C ASN A 251 -8.53 7.43 -33.76
N SER A 252 -8.85 8.19 -32.71
CA SER A 252 -8.86 7.67 -31.34
C SER A 252 -9.85 6.51 -31.14
N LYS A 253 -10.96 6.46 -31.90
CA LYS A 253 -11.94 5.37 -31.85
C LYS A 253 -11.37 4.01 -32.26
N MET A 254 -10.23 3.99 -32.96
CA MET A 254 -9.59 2.72 -33.33
C MET A 254 -9.16 1.90 -32.10
N MET A 255 -8.93 2.56 -30.96
CA MET A 255 -8.56 1.91 -29.69
C MET A 255 -9.67 0.99 -29.15
N GLU A 256 -10.92 1.17 -29.59
CA GLU A 256 -12.04 0.27 -29.27
C GLU A 256 -11.92 -1.09 -30.00
N ASN A 257 -11.08 -1.19 -31.03
CA ASN A 257 -10.86 -2.41 -31.79
C ASN A 257 -9.42 -2.92 -31.64
N GLU A 258 -9.21 -3.71 -30.59
CA GLU A 258 -7.90 -4.28 -30.26
C GLU A 258 -7.26 -5.06 -31.42
N SER A 259 -8.05 -5.84 -32.18
CA SER A 259 -7.54 -6.61 -33.34
C SER A 259 -7.00 -5.72 -34.47
N TYR A 260 -7.58 -4.52 -34.63
CA TYR A 260 -7.11 -3.55 -35.61
C TYR A 260 -5.81 -2.92 -35.12
N VAL A 261 -5.76 -2.49 -33.86
CA VAL A 261 -4.57 -1.91 -33.23
C VAL A 261 -3.40 -2.89 -33.29
N GLU A 262 -3.63 -4.17 -32.98
CA GLU A 262 -2.61 -5.21 -33.06
C GLU A 262 -2.01 -5.32 -34.48
N ARG A 263 -2.86 -5.40 -35.52
CA ARG A 263 -2.38 -5.48 -36.91
C ARG A 263 -1.64 -4.23 -37.36
N MET A 264 -2.05 -3.05 -36.88
CA MET A 264 -1.39 -1.78 -37.19
C MET A 264 -0.03 -1.71 -36.51
N MET A 265 0.04 -2.00 -35.20
CA MET A 265 1.27 -1.92 -34.41
C MET A 265 2.34 -2.90 -34.91
N VAL A 266 1.99 -4.13 -35.34
CA VAL A 266 2.97 -5.06 -35.93
C VAL A 266 3.67 -4.43 -37.14
N LYS A 267 2.90 -3.77 -38.02
CA LYS A 267 3.46 -3.12 -39.22
C LYS A 267 4.42 -1.99 -38.84
N LEU A 268 3.99 -1.12 -37.92
CA LEU A 268 4.82 0.00 -37.44
C LEU A 268 6.08 -0.49 -36.72
N VAL A 269 5.99 -1.53 -35.89
CA VAL A 269 7.14 -2.15 -35.22
C VAL A 269 8.16 -2.63 -36.24
N ILE A 270 7.75 -3.35 -37.29
CA ILE A 270 8.65 -3.83 -38.33
C ILE A 270 9.25 -2.65 -39.12
N GLU A 271 8.41 -1.70 -39.53
CA GLU A 271 8.85 -0.55 -40.32
C GLU A 271 9.87 0.31 -39.56
N GLN A 272 9.59 0.64 -38.31
CA GLN A 272 10.43 1.52 -37.52
C GLN A 272 11.66 0.77 -36.99
N LEU A 273 11.48 -0.34 -36.27
CA LEU A 273 12.60 -1.01 -35.61
C LEU A 273 13.52 -1.74 -36.59
N LYS A 274 12.95 -2.47 -37.56
CA LYS A 274 13.73 -3.28 -38.50
C LYS A 274 14.16 -2.50 -39.74
N ASN A 275 13.23 -1.88 -40.45
CA ASN A 275 13.54 -1.30 -41.76
C ASN A 275 14.27 0.05 -41.62
N LYS A 276 13.75 0.96 -40.78
CA LYS A 276 14.31 2.30 -40.60
C LYS A 276 15.56 2.29 -39.71
N HIS A 277 15.47 1.68 -38.53
CA HIS A 277 16.55 1.71 -37.53
C HIS A 277 17.47 0.48 -37.54
N GLN A 278 17.21 -0.50 -38.41
CA GLN A 278 18.10 -1.65 -38.65
C GLN A 278 18.48 -2.38 -37.36
N LEU A 279 17.48 -2.60 -36.50
CA LEU A 279 17.62 -3.47 -35.32
C LEU A 279 17.49 -4.94 -35.76
N PRO A 280 18.23 -5.87 -35.11
CA PRO A 280 18.19 -7.30 -35.41
C PRO A 280 16.87 -7.90 -34.91
N LEU A 281 15.79 -7.64 -35.65
CA LEU A 281 14.43 -8.02 -35.30
C LEU A 281 13.97 -9.24 -36.09
N ASP A 282 13.75 -10.35 -35.39
CA ASP A 282 13.09 -11.53 -35.94
C ASP A 282 11.55 -11.48 -35.79
N ALA A 283 10.86 -12.46 -36.37
CA ALA A 283 9.40 -12.50 -36.35
C ALA A 283 8.81 -12.79 -34.96
N THR A 284 9.53 -13.51 -34.10
CA THR A 284 9.11 -13.84 -32.74
C THR A 284 9.23 -12.60 -31.85
N GLN A 285 10.37 -11.93 -31.89
CA GLN A 285 10.65 -10.69 -31.19
C GLN A 285 9.68 -9.57 -31.63
N ALA A 286 9.38 -9.47 -32.94
CA ALA A 286 8.40 -8.51 -33.44
C ALA A 286 7.00 -8.73 -32.83
N LYS A 287 6.57 -9.98 -32.68
CA LYS A 287 5.31 -10.31 -32.01
C LYS A 287 5.33 -9.98 -30.52
N VAL A 288 6.43 -10.28 -29.82
CA VAL A 288 6.58 -9.96 -28.38
C VAL A 288 6.52 -8.45 -28.16
N ILE A 289 7.28 -7.67 -28.93
CA ILE A 289 7.28 -6.20 -28.85
C ILE A 289 5.88 -5.66 -29.16
N ASN A 290 5.22 -6.19 -30.18
CA ASN A 290 3.86 -5.80 -30.51
C ASN A 290 2.88 -6.07 -29.36
N SER A 291 2.92 -7.26 -28.76
CA SER A 291 2.04 -7.58 -27.62
C SER A 291 2.30 -6.67 -26.41
N LEU A 292 3.57 -6.31 -26.14
CA LEU A 292 3.93 -5.35 -25.10
C LEU A 292 3.33 -3.96 -25.41
N MET A 293 3.55 -3.46 -26.62
CA MET A 293 3.01 -2.18 -27.12
C MET A 293 1.48 -2.12 -27.02
N VAL A 294 0.78 -3.09 -27.59
CA VAL A 294 -0.69 -3.15 -27.56
C VAL A 294 -1.21 -3.13 -26.14
N LYS A 295 -0.62 -3.95 -25.26
CA LYS A 295 -1.00 -4.01 -23.85
C LYS A 295 -0.84 -2.66 -23.14
N GLU A 296 0.28 -1.98 -23.35
CA GLU A 296 0.54 -0.66 -22.74
C GLU A 296 -0.48 0.39 -23.19
N TYR A 297 -0.74 0.47 -24.50
CA TYR A 297 -1.72 1.42 -25.05
C TYR A 297 -3.17 1.09 -24.65
N MET A 298 -3.54 -0.19 -24.61
CA MET A 298 -4.87 -0.61 -24.15
C MET A 298 -5.05 -0.33 -22.66
N ASN A 299 -4.04 -0.59 -21.84
CA ASN A 299 -4.10 -0.29 -20.42
C ASN A 299 -4.31 1.20 -20.17
N GLU A 300 -3.58 2.08 -20.88
CA GLU A 300 -3.80 3.52 -20.79
C GLU A 300 -5.20 3.93 -21.26
N PHE A 301 -5.66 3.42 -22.40
CA PHE A 301 -6.98 3.75 -22.94
C PHE A 301 -8.13 3.36 -21.99
N TYR A 302 -8.04 2.21 -21.34
CA TYR A 302 -9.05 1.74 -20.38
C TYR A 302 -8.80 2.21 -18.94
N GLY A 303 -7.76 3.01 -18.68
CA GLY A 303 -7.41 3.46 -17.32
C GLY A 303 -6.99 2.33 -16.36
N ARG A 304 -6.42 1.24 -16.90
CA ARG A 304 -5.94 0.09 -16.13
C ARG A 304 -4.50 0.32 -15.67
N VAL A 305 -4.16 -0.21 -14.49
CA VAL A 305 -2.77 -0.26 -14.03
C VAL A 305 -1.98 -1.25 -14.90
N ALA A 306 -0.81 -0.82 -15.40
CA ALA A 306 -0.07 -1.51 -16.46
C ALA A 306 0.58 -2.84 -16.08
#